data_AF-A0A1W2TQD8-F1
#
_entry.id   AF-A0A1W2TQD8-F1
#
_cell.length_a   1.000
_cell.length_b   1.000
_cell.length_c   1.000
_cell.angle_alpha   90.00
_cell.angle_beta   90.00
_cell.angle_gamma   90.00
#
_symmetry.space_group_name_H-M   'P 1'
#
loop_
_entity.id
_entity.type
_entity.pdbx_description
1 polymer ?
#
loop_
_entity_poly.entity_id
_entity_poly.type
_entity_poly.pdbx_seq_one_letter_code
_entity_poly.pdbx_strand_id
1 'polypeptide(L)'
;MNRNSHESLPLSSFVDNVNATESSHALSVSTTKSPNISSIQNLYHMLTPWTWELMCIIFSIVIFITIVQILLIFDAERVPDWGPCINSNASCEWSSGALKLLSTVLTEDAITALAILVILVSFLVGPFVHQANRNMSCVFPAPEKPVFAPVARYVPQSFGNGIVQGIRGAYESPTAESRFAITSCAMDPLGLANQIKVTRPTANCTFPWGDPIGIQNVAVTDKVQVSHSPVGLCNMCIDVTTRLTIFMDQSRGAWEHYALPNGRNVSRDGGSATTILSTEANLDWIGDLMTPQLASASRWAFANVTLLSSESKLAVACVLHPCLKSYTISVENGAVNETLARTDPMQANLAGQQGDYDYDSSNRINAVNNSNFIYVAVKTPYQVNETLYNLHNISSDPTQRILSFVNATNPEFYRVYNISAPEPCIYQLDNLFGGAPSEVLGHDIFDGYCYRSQCHGGDLESQDEADRIAPRIILNKLLNNMSFPGTVDWVDPFATCVTNNSGLNGVVLVRLKLTRSNLWVVYLD
;
A
#
# COMPACT_ATOMS: atom_id res chain seq x y z
N MET A 1 59.97 -6.62 -8.33
CA MET A 1 59.74 -7.64 -9.38
C MET A 1 58.25 -7.53 -9.72
N ASN A 2 57.77 -6.97 -10.83
CA ASN A 2 58.25 -6.85 -12.22
C ASN A 2 58.04 -8.12 -13.08
N ARG A 3 56.85 -8.25 -13.70
CA ARG A 3 56.71 -8.27 -15.17
C ARG A 3 55.26 -8.07 -15.65
N ASN A 4 55.13 -7.69 -16.92
CA ASN A 4 53.90 -7.21 -17.57
C ASN A 4 53.38 -8.19 -18.64
N SER A 5 52.08 -8.14 -18.93
CA SER A 5 51.48 -8.14 -20.30
C SER A 5 49.95 -7.97 -20.14
N HIS A 6 49.27 -6.92 -20.60
CA HIS A 6 49.05 -6.46 -21.99
C HIS A 6 48.54 -7.55 -22.95
N GLU A 7 47.27 -7.42 -23.39
CA GLU A 7 46.89 -7.59 -24.80
C GLU A 7 45.54 -6.90 -25.11
N SER A 8 45.32 -6.54 -26.37
CA SER A 8 44.13 -5.82 -26.88
C SER A 8 44.12 -5.85 -28.44
N LEU A 9 43.01 -5.38 -29.06
CA LEU A 9 42.78 -5.29 -30.54
C LEU A 9 42.50 -6.67 -31.23
N PRO A 10 42.10 -6.73 -32.52
CA PRO A 10 41.60 -5.68 -33.44
C PRO A 10 40.26 -6.00 -34.16
N LEU A 11 39.79 -5.04 -34.98
CA LEU A 11 38.79 -5.20 -36.05
C LEU A 11 39.33 -6.05 -37.24
N SER A 12 38.46 -6.54 -38.14
CA SER A 12 38.34 -6.00 -39.53
C SER A 12 37.58 -6.87 -40.57
N SER A 13 37.01 -6.17 -41.58
CA SER A 13 36.77 -6.60 -42.99
C SER A 13 35.62 -7.60 -43.29
N PHE A 14 35.06 -7.78 -44.50
CA PHE A 14 35.26 -7.26 -45.89
C PHE A 14 33.93 -6.56 -46.38
N VAL A 15 33.87 -5.43 -47.12
CA VAL A 15 34.15 -5.18 -48.58
C VAL A 15 33.08 -5.82 -49.50
N ASP A 16 32.54 -5.22 -50.59
CA ASP A 16 32.97 -4.17 -51.55
C ASP A 16 31.76 -3.25 -51.97
N ASN A 17 31.57 -2.47 -53.07
CA ASN A 17 32.21 -2.06 -54.36
C ASN A 17 31.65 -0.61 -54.68
N VAL A 18 32.36 0.41 -55.21
CA VAL A 18 32.67 0.77 -56.64
C VAL A 18 31.42 1.17 -57.49
N ASN A 19 31.33 2.27 -58.26
CA ASN A 19 32.29 3.04 -59.12
C ASN A 19 32.02 4.58 -59.07
N ALA A 20 33.05 5.45 -59.10
CA ALA A 20 33.58 6.25 -60.24
C ALA A 20 32.56 7.17 -60.99
N THR A 21 32.63 8.51 -61.11
CA THR A 21 33.67 9.58 -61.26
C THR A 21 34.00 10.01 -62.70
N GLU A 22 33.53 11.21 -63.10
CA GLU A 22 34.14 12.22 -64.02
C GLU A 22 33.08 13.34 -64.27
N SER A 23 33.31 14.52 -64.87
CA SER A 23 34.41 15.50 -64.94
C SER A 23 34.10 16.49 -66.10
N SER A 24 34.52 17.75 -65.98
CA SER A 24 34.77 18.74 -67.08
C SER A 24 33.67 19.70 -67.65
N HIS A 25 33.92 21.00 -67.43
CA HIS A 25 33.95 22.15 -68.36
C HIS A 25 32.77 22.62 -69.28
N ALA A 26 32.26 23.82 -68.93
CA ALA A 26 32.32 25.09 -69.70
C ALA A 26 31.31 25.49 -70.84
N LEU A 27 30.69 26.66 -70.63
CA LEU A 27 30.40 27.77 -71.59
C LEU A 27 29.81 27.50 -73.00
N SER A 28 28.58 27.98 -73.27
CA SER A 28 28.36 29.19 -74.11
C SER A 28 26.89 29.62 -74.37
N VAL A 29 26.67 30.95 -74.35
CA VAL A 29 25.79 31.80 -75.20
C VAL A 29 24.40 31.31 -75.67
N SER A 30 23.36 31.90 -75.05
CA SER A 30 22.14 32.52 -75.65
C SER A 30 21.60 32.06 -77.04
N THR A 31 20.32 31.65 -77.06
CA THR A 31 19.28 32.31 -77.90
C THR A 31 17.87 32.10 -77.33
N THR A 32 16.88 32.87 -77.81
CA THR A 32 15.50 32.92 -77.29
C THR A 32 14.55 31.93 -77.98
N LYS A 33 13.39 31.60 -77.36
CA LYS A 33 12.02 31.87 -77.88
C LYS A 33 10.90 30.97 -77.30
N SER A 34 9.80 31.62 -76.87
CA SER A 34 8.44 31.08 -76.62
C SER A 34 8.20 30.15 -75.39
N PRO A 35 7.09 30.33 -74.64
CA PRO A 35 6.72 29.44 -73.52
C PRO A 35 5.99 28.17 -74.02
N ASN A 36 6.06 27.07 -73.27
CA ASN A 36 5.22 25.89 -73.54
C ASN A 36 4.89 25.04 -72.28
N ILE A 37 3.60 25.05 -71.95
CA ILE A 37 2.75 24.10 -71.20
C ILE A 37 3.48 22.83 -70.68
N SER A 38 4.14 22.92 -69.52
CA SER A 38 4.81 21.76 -68.88
C SER A 38 4.78 21.74 -67.35
N SER A 39 4.63 22.88 -66.67
CA SER A 39 4.63 22.93 -65.19
C SER A 39 3.44 22.21 -64.51
N ILE A 40 2.32 22.04 -65.22
CA ILE A 40 1.10 21.41 -64.68
C ILE A 40 1.30 19.90 -64.45
N GLN A 41 2.06 19.21 -65.31
CA GLN A 41 2.29 17.76 -65.16
C GLN A 41 3.22 17.45 -63.97
N ASN A 42 4.25 18.26 -63.74
CA ASN A 42 5.13 18.10 -62.59
C ASN A 42 4.42 18.37 -61.26
N LEU A 43 3.48 19.33 -61.22
CA LEU A 43 2.67 19.59 -60.03
C LEU A 43 1.79 18.37 -59.68
N TYR A 44 1.19 17.73 -60.69
CA TYR A 44 0.35 16.55 -60.48
C TYR A 44 1.13 15.36 -59.88
N HIS A 45 2.38 15.17 -60.30
CA HIS A 45 3.22 14.07 -59.82
C HIS A 45 3.84 14.31 -58.42
N MET A 46 3.90 15.56 -57.96
CA MET A 46 4.25 15.90 -56.57
C MET A 46 3.06 15.72 -55.61
N LEU A 47 1.82 15.97 -56.06
CA LEU A 47 0.63 15.90 -55.22
C LEU A 47 0.11 14.47 -54.99
N THR A 48 0.46 13.50 -55.84
CA THR A 48 -0.04 12.11 -55.73
C THR A 48 0.16 11.46 -54.34
N PRO A 49 1.36 11.46 -53.72
CA PRO A 49 1.55 10.83 -52.41
C PRO A 49 0.76 11.54 -51.29
N TRP A 50 0.64 12.87 -51.35
CA TRP A 50 -0.10 13.68 -50.36
C TRP A 50 -1.61 13.41 -50.35
N THR A 51 -2.16 12.76 -51.38
CA THR A 51 -3.61 12.43 -51.43
C THR A 51 -4.05 11.55 -50.26
N TRP A 52 -3.21 10.61 -49.81
CA TRP A 52 -3.53 9.74 -48.67
C TRP A 52 -3.45 10.48 -47.34
N GLU A 53 -2.46 11.34 -47.15
CA GLU A 53 -2.33 12.15 -45.94
C GLU A 53 -3.49 13.14 -45.80
N LEU A 54 -3.88 13.81 -46.89
CA LEU A 54 -5.05 14.69 -46.93
C LEU A 54 -6.35 13.93 -46.65
N MET A 55 -6.51 12.70 -47.18
CA MET A 55 -7.66 11.84 -46.85
C MET A 55 -7.69 11.46 -45.37
N CYS A 56 -6.55 11.11 -44.77
CA CYS A 56 -6.46 10.81 -43.34
C CYS A 56 -6.77 12.04 -42.47
N ILE A 57 -6.30 13.23 -42.84
CA ILE A 57 -6.61 14.50 -42.17
C ILE A 57 -8.11 14.80 -42.25
N ILE A 58 -8.73 14.69 -43.43
CA ILE A 58 -10.17 14.90 -43.61
C ILE A 58 -10.97 13.89 -42.79
N PHE A 59 -10.58 12.61 -42.79
CA PHE A 59 -11.24 11.57 -42.01
C PHE A 59 -11.16 11.82 -40.50
N SER A 60 -10.00 12.26 -40.01
CA SER A 60 -9.80 12.65 -38.60
C SER A 60 -10.66 13.86 -38.21
N ILE A 61 -10.74 14.89 -39.07
CA ILE A 61 -11.62 16.05 -38.87
C ILE A 61 -13.10 15.63 -38.86
N VAL A 62 -13.52 14.75 -39.76
CA VAL A 62 -14.91 14.22 -39.78
C VAL A 62 -15.21 13.44 -38.50
N ILE A 63 -14.30 12.60 -38.00
CA ILE A 63 -14.46 11.89 -36.73
C ILE A 63 -14.55 12.89 -35.56
N PHE A 64 -13.68 13.90 -35.50
CA PHE A 64 -13.70 14.90 -34.44
C PHE A 64 -15.01 15.70 -34.42
N ILE A 65 -15.47 16.19 -35.57
CA ILE A 65 -16.78 16.85 -35.72
C ILE A 65 -17.92 15.90 -35.30
N THR A 66 -17.86 14.62 -35.68
CA THR A 66 -18.86 13.62 -35.29
C THR A 66 -18.92 13.43 -33.78
N ILE A 67 -17.76 13.34 -33.10
CA ILE A 67 -17.68 13.25 -31.63
C ILE A 67 -18.27 14.49 -30.98
N VAL A 68 -17.91 15.70 -31.46
CA VAL A 68 -18.47 16.96 -30.94
C VAL A 68 -19.99 17.04 -31.12
N GLN A 69 -20.51 16.61 -32.27
CA GLN A 69 -21.97 16.55 -32.50
C GLN A 69 -22.67 15.54 -31.57
N ILE A 70 -22.08 14.36 -31.34
CA ILE A 70 -22.61 13.37 -30.39
C ILE A 70 -22.64 13.95 -28.96
N LEU A 71 -21.58 14.64 -28.53
CA LEU A 71 -21.52 15.29 -27.22
C LEU A 71 -22.58 16.40 -27.08
N LEU A 72 -22.74 17.26 -28.10
CA LEU A 72 -23.76 18.32 -28.12
C LEU A 72 -25.20 17.77 -28.14
N ILE A 73 -25.42 16.57 -28.67
CA ILE A 73 -26.74 15.89 -28.68
C ILE A 73 -27.01 15.19 -27.33
N PHE A 74 -25.98 14.83 -26.57
CA PHE A 74 -26.11 14.18 -25.25
C PHE A 74 -26.31 15.16 -24.08
N ASP A 75 -26.11 16.47 -24.29
CA ASP A 75 -26.08 17.49 -23.23
C ASP A 75 -27.49 17.95 -22.76
N ALA A 76 -28.34 17.00 -22.39
CA ALA A 76 -29.71 17.22 -21.93
C ALA A 76 -30.11 16.45 -20.65
N GLU A 77 -29.35 15.43 -20.25
CA GLU A 77 -29.44 14.83 -18.91
C GLU A 77 -28.27 15.31 -18.04
N ARG A 78 -28.49 15.43 -16.73
CA ARG A 78 -27.48 16.00 -15.82
C ARG A 78 -26.18 15.19 -15.88
N VAL A 79 -25.11 15.85 -16.35
CA VAL A 79 -23.73 15.41 -16.10
C VAL A 79 -23.60 15.09 -14.60
N PRO A 80 -23.15 13.87 -14.23
CA PRO A 80 -22.99 13.52 -12.82
C PRO A 80 -22.06 14.51 -12.12
N ASP A 81 -22.42 14.92 -10.91
CA ASP A 81 -21.64 15.89 -10.15
C ASP A 81 -20.24 15.33 -9.87
N TRP A 82 -19.23 15.87 -10.56
CA TRP A 82 -17.86 15.41 -10.45
C TRP A 82 -17.26 15.97 -9.16
N GLY A 83 -17.50 15.26 -8.05
CA GLY A 83 -16.83 15.50 -6.77
C GLY A 83 -15.31 15.63 -6.96
N PRO A 84 -14.62 16.40 -6.10
CA PRO A 84 -13.44 17.23 -6.45
C PRO A 84 -12.16 16.49 -6.87
N CYS A 85 -12.21 15.85 -8.04
CA CYS A 85 -11.14 15.08 -8.66
C CYS A 85 -10.32 15.91 -9.67
N ILE A 86 -10.03 17.17 -9.34
CA ILE A 86 -9.11 18.05 -10.10
C ILE A 86 -8.04 18.65 -9.15
N ASN A 87 -7.73 17.95 -8.04
CA ASN A 87 -6.70 18.35 -7.07
C ASN A 87 -5.43 17.47 -7.13
N SER A 88 -5.34 16.54 -8.07
CA SER A 88 -4.14 15.75 -8.37
C SER A 88 -3.33 16.39 -9.51
N ASN A 89 -2.55 17.42 -9.15
CA ASN A 89 -1.83 18.34 -10.08
C ASN A 89 -1.13 17.63 -11.25
N ALA A 90 -0.56 16.46 -11.01
CA ALA A 90 0.22 15.67 -11.97
C ALA A 90 -0.47 15.40 -13.31
N SER A 91 -1.82 15.39 -13.41
CA SER A 91 -2.49 15.20 -14.71
C SER A 91 -2.80 16.52 -15.46
N CYS A 92 -2.79 17.66 -14.78
CA CYS A 92 -3.08 18.98 -15.38
C CYS A 92 -1.81 19.74 -15.78
N GLU A 93 -0.68 19.50 -15.10
CA GLU A 93 0.58 20.15 -15.43
C GLU A 93 1.09 19.75 -16.82
N TRP A 94 0.98 18.47 -17.18
CA TRP A 94 1.49 17.90 -18.44
C TRP A 94 0.70 18.39 -19.66
N SER A 95 -0.63 18.50 -19.54
CA SER A 95 -1.47 19.11 -20.58
C SER A 95 -1.21 20.61 -20.71
N SER A 96 -0.90 21.32 -19.62
CA SER A 96 -0.46 22.72 -19.68
C SER A 96 0.89 22.90 -20.40
N GLY A 97 1.80 21.94 -20.25
CA GLY A 97 3.08 21.89 -20.97
C GLY A 97 2.88 21.69 -22.47
N ALA A 98 2.06 20.70 -22.85
CA ALA A 98 1.73 20.42 -24.25
C ALA A 98 1.02 21.61 -24.93
N LEU A 99 0.10 22.29 -24.24
CA LEU A 99 -0.57 23.49 -24.76
C LEU A 99 0.38 24.68 -24.98
N LYS A 100 1.38 24.87 -24.08
CA LYS A 100 2.42 25.89 -24.27
C LYS A 100 3.30 25.57 -25.48
N LEU A 101 3.76 24.32 -25.61
CA LEU A 101 4.56 23.87 -26.76
C LEU A 101 3.80 24.02 -28.08
N LEU A 102 2.52 23.66 -28.13
CA LEU A 102 1.68 23.81 -29.32
C LEU A 102 1.63 25.27 -29.81
N SER A 103 1.52 26.23 -28.88
CA SER A 103 1.52 27.68 -29.19
C SER A 103 2.84 28.18 -29.78
N THR A 104 3.97 27.57 -29.43
CA THR A 104 5.31 27.94 -29.95
C THR A 104 5.64 27.23 -31.27
N VAL A 105 5.20 25.98 -31.45
CA VAL A 105 5.50 25.19 -32.65
C VAL A 105 4.62 25.57 -33.84
N LEU A 106 3.38 26.00 -33.60
CA LEU A 106 2.42 26.42 -34.64
C LEU A 106 2.92 27.56 -35.55
N THR A 107 3.95 28.31 -35.16
CA THR A 107 4.53 29.40 -35.96
C THR A 107 5.72 29.01 -36.83
N GLU A 108 6.34 27.84 -36.62
CA GLU A 108 7.59 27.47 -37.32
C GLU A 108 7.53 26.16 -38.11
N ASP A 109 6.82 25.12 -37.64
CA ASP A 109 6.68 23.86 -38.40
C ASP A 109 5.30 23.20 -38.24
N ALA A 110 4.61 23.07 -39.38
CA ALA A 110 3.32 22.40 -39.48
C ALA A 110 3.39 20.88 -39.23
N ILE A 111 4.51 20.22 -39.52
CA ILE A 111 4.67 18.77 -39.32
C ILE A 111 4.76 18.46 -37.82
N THR A 112 5.62 19.17 -37.09
CA THR A 112 5.74 19.03 -35.64
C THR A 112 4.46 19.47 -34.92
N ALA A 113 3.76 20.51 -35.39
CA ALA A 113 2.46 20.89 -34.85
C ALA A 113 1.40 19.77 -35.01
N LEU A 114 1.37 19.09 -36.16
CA LEU A 114 0.47 17.97 -36.41
C LEU A 114 0.81 16.75 -35.53
N ALA A 115 2.09 16.47 -35.32
CA ALA A 115 2.53 15.41 -34.40
C ALA A 115 2.09 15.67 -32.95
N ILE A 116 2.25 16.91 -32.45
CA ILE A 116 1.77 17.32 -31.11
C ILE A 116 0.24 17.17 -31.03
N LEU A 117 -0.50 17.58 -32.07
CA LEU A 117 -1.96 17.44 -32.10
C LEU A 117 -2.39 15.97 -32.01
N VAL A 118 -1.74 15.06 -32.76
CA VAL A 118 -2.04 13.62 -32.71
C VAL A 118 -1.80 13.06 -31.29
N ILE A 119 -0.66 13.39 -30.67
CA ILE A 119 -0.35 12.95 -29.29
C ILE A 119 -1.41 13.47 -28.30
N LEU A 120 -1.77 14.76 -28.40
CA LEU A 120 -2.73 15.40 -27.51
C LEU A 120 -4.14 14.79 -27.67
N VAL A 121 -4.56 14.49 -28.90
CA VAL A 121 -5.81 13.76 -29.18
C VAL A 121 -5.76 12.33 -28.63
N SER A 122 -4.67 11.59 -28.82
CA SER A 122 -4.51 10.24 -28.24
C SER A 122 -4.61 10.25 -26.70
N PHE A 123 -4.00 11.23 -26.04
CA PHE A 123 -4.12 11.38 -24.58
C PHE A 123 -5.53 11.78 -24.12
N LEU A 124 -6.22 12.65 -24.86
CA LEU A 124 -7.62 13.01 -24.55
C LEU A 124 -8.60 11.85 -24.75
N VAL A 125 -8.39 11.02 -25.77
CA VAL A 125 -9.26 9.87 -26.07
C VAL A 125 -9.22 8.83 -24.95
N GLY A 126 -8.09 8.64 -24.25
CA GLY A 126 -7.97 7.68 -23.14
C GLY A 126 -9.06 7.84 -22.05
N PRO A 127 -9.14 9.00 -21.36
CA PRO A 127 -10.21 9.29 -20.40
C PRO A 127 -11.62 9.11 -20.97
N PHE A 128 -11.90 9.51 -22.22
CA PHE A 128 -13.21 9.32 -22.83
C PHE A 128 -13.53 7.85 -23.11
N VAL A 129 -12.55 7.03 -23.51
CA VAL A 129 -12.74 5.57 -23.66
C VAL A 129 -12.99 4.92 -22.29
N HIS A 130 -12.32 5.35 -21.23
CA HIS A 130 -12.61 4.88 -19.87
C HIS A 130 -13.98 5.33 -19.32
N GLN A 131 -14.51 6.46 -19.79
CA GLN A 131 -15.87 6.91 -19.46
C GLN A 131 -16.96 6.22 -20.31
N ALA A 132 -16.72 6.03 -21.60
CA ALA A 132 -17.63 5.34 -22.51
C ALA A 132 -17.71 3.84 -22.19
N ASN A 133 -16.58 3.22 -21.81
CA ASN A 133 -16.51 1.85 -21.30
C ASN A 133 -16.83 1.78 -19.79
N ARG A 134 -17.72 2.65 -19.29
CA ARG A 134 -18.39 2.47 -17.99
C ARG A 134 -19.29 1.24 -18.09
N ASN A 135 -18.73 0.08 -17.74
CA ASN A 135 -19.47 -1.14 -17.48
C ASN A 135 -20.44 -0.91 -16.31
N MET A 136 -21.63 -0.37 -16.62
CA MET A 136 -22.75 -0.33 -15.69
C MET A 136 -23.02 -1.77 -15.27
N SER A 137 -22.78 -2.06 -14.00
CA SER A 137 -23.01 -3.38 -13.42
C SER A 137 -24.52 -3.57 -13.27
N CYS A 138 -25.18 -4.04 -14.33
CA CYS A 138 -26.61 -4.33 -14.33
C CYS A 138 -26.91 -5.37 -13.23
N VAL A 139 -27.51 -4.91 -12.15
CA VAL A 139 -27.85 -5.71 -10.96
C VAL A 139 -29.05 -6.61 -11.26
N PHE A 140 -28.81 -7.67 -12.04
CA PHE A 140 -29.78 -8.73 -12.23
C PHE A 140 -29.88 -9.56 -10.93
N PRO A 141 -31.08 -9.79 -10.38
CA PRO A 141 -31.25 -10.61 -9.18
C PRO A 141 -30.92 -12.08 -9.47
N ALA A 142 -29.64 -12.44 -9.27
CA ALA A 142 -29.17 -13.81 -9.47
C ALA A 142 -29.73 -14.75 -8.38
N PRO A 143 -30.26 -15.94 -8.74
CA PRO A 143 -30.86 -16.84 -7.78
C PRO A 143 -29.83 -17.42 -6.80
N GLU A 144 -30.07 -17.22 -5.50
CA GLU A 144 -29.46 -17.88 -4.32
C GLU A 144 -27.96 -18.23 -4.45
N LYS A 145 -27.14 -17.35 -5.03
CA LYS A 145 -25.68 -17.55 -5.08
C LYS A 145 -25.07 -17.34 -3.68
N PRO A 146 -24.22 -18.27 -3.20
CA PRO A 146 -23.55 -18.10 -1.91
C PRO A 146 -22.62 -16.89 -1.94
N VAL A 147 -22.55 -16.19 -0.80
CA VAL A 147 -21.57 -15.13 -0.58
C VAL A 147 -20.28 -15.75 -0.09
N PHE A 148 -19.16 -15.20 -0.55
CA PHE A 148 -17.83 -15.53 -0.04
C PHE A 148 -17.19 -14.26 0.53
N ALA A 149 -16.53 -14.41 1.67
CA ALA A 149 -15.55 -13.47 2.18
C ALA A 149 -14.22 -14.23 2.33
N PRO A 150 -13.07 -13.67 1.91
CA PRO A 150 -11.77 -14.26 2.21
C PRO A 150 -11.49 -14.09 3.70
N VAL A 151 -11.21 -15.18 4.43
CA VAL A 151 -10.91 -15.09 5.87
C VAL A 151 -9.65 -15.88 6.18
N ALA A 152 -8.57 -15.16 6.48
CA ALA A 152 -7.32 -15.76 6.89
C ALA A 152 -7.41 -16.35 8.30
N ARG A 153 -7.44 -17.69 8.38
CA ARG A 153 -7.21 -18.43 9.63
C ARG A 153 -5.77 -18.96 9.74
N TYR A 154 -5.16 -19.31 8.61
CA TYR A 154 -3.77 -19.73 8.52
C TYR A 154 -3.10 -18.96 7.38
N VAL A 155 -2.03 -18.23 7.68
CA VAL A 155 -1.20 -17.56 6.67
C VAL A 155 0.05 -18.42 6.46
N PRO A 156 0.17 -19.15 5.32
CA PRO A 156 1.13 -20.23 5.18
C PRO A 156 2.56 -19.78 4.84
N GLN A 157 3.52 -20.64 5.18
CA GLN A 157 4.95 -20.39 5.09
C GLN A 157 5.51 -20.09 3.69
N SER A 158 4.98 -20.69 2.62
CA SER A 158 5.78 -20.82 1.38
C SER A 158 5.03 -20.93 0.05
N PHE A 159 5.60 -20.27 -0.97
CA PHE A 159 5.48 -20.54 -2.42
C PHE A 159 4.09 -20.66 -3.05
N GLY A 160 3.46 -19.49 -3.19
CA GLY A 160 2.47 -19.19 -4.23
C GLY A 160 2.42 -17.69 -4.51
N ASN A 161 2.20 -16.90 -3.46
CA ASN A 161 1.86 -15.48 -3.54
C ASN A 161 2.89 -14.57 -2.84
N GLY A 162 4.17 -14.65 -3.22
CA GLY A 162 5.08 -13.51 -3.07
C GLY A 162 5.89 -13.32 -1.77
N ILE A 163 6.54 -14.36 -1.24
CA ILE A 163 7.74 -14.21 -0.38
C ILE A 163 8.89 -14.99 -1.04
N VAL A 164 10.11 -14.42 -1.07
CA VAL A 164 11.23 -14.93 -1.88
C VAL A 164 12.16 -15.81 -1.05
N GLN A 165 12.46 -17.00 -1.59
CA GLN A 165 13.29 -18.03 -0.99
C GLN A 165 14.72 -17.53 -0.68
N GLY A 166 15.02 -17.35 0.60
CA GLY A 166 16.35 -17.01 1.08
C GLY A 166 17.28 -18.23 1.08
N ILE A 167 18.54 -18.02 0.70
CA ILE A 167 19.59 -18.99 1.04
C ILE A 167 19.70 -19.00 2.57
N ARG A 168 19.61 -20.18 3.20
CA ARG A 168 19.54 -20.34 4.67
C ARG A 168 20.49 -19.41 5.42
N GLY A 169 19.93 -18.42 6.13
CA GLY A 169 20.68 -17.41 6.89
C GLY A 169 20.66 -16.00 6.30
N ALA A 170 20.19 -15.82 5.07
CA ALA A 170 19.75 -14.52 4.57
C ALA A 170 18.33 -14.22 5.05
N TYR A 171 18.04 -12.95 5.36
CA TYR A 171 16.68 -12.48 5.63
C TYR A 171 15.84 -12.59 4.34
N GLU A 172 14.63 -13.16 4.44
CA GLU A 172 13.74 -13.32 3.28
C GLU A 172 13.01 -12.01 2.97
N SER A 173 13.52 -11.28 1.98
CA SER A 173 12.91 -10.02 1.53
C SER A 173 11.46 -10.26 1.06
N PRO A 174 10.49 -9.43 1.49
CA PRO A 174 9.17 -9.38 0.87
C PRO A 174 9.28 -9.07 -0.62
N THR A 175 8.34 -9.61 -1.42
CA THR A 175 8.28 -9.26 -2.85
C THR A 175 7.89 -7.80 -3.07
N ALA A 176 8.19 -7.31 -4.27
CA ALA A 176 7.75 -6.01 -4.75
C ALA A 176 6.23 -5.81 -4.62
N GLU A 177 5.42 -6.87 -4.76
CA GLU A 177 3.96 -6.80 -4.58
C GLU A 177 3.59 -6.52 -3.12
N SER A 178 4.15 -7.28 -2.16
CA SER A 178 3.94 -7.05 -0.73
C SER A 178 4.47 -5.70 -0.26
N ARG A 179 5.67 -5.29 -0.72
CA ARG A 179 6.22 -3.95 -0.44
C ARG A 179 5.30 -2.86 -0.99
N PHE A 180 4.89 -2.94 -2.25
CA PHE A 180 3.98 -1.96 -2.87
C PHE A 180 2.60 -1.92 -2.18
N ALA A 181 2.08 -3.06 -1.72
CA ALA A 181 0.82 -3.13 -0.98
C ALA A 181 0.90 -2.42 0.38
N ILE A 182 2.03 -2.50 1.09
CA ILE A 182 2.24 -1.79 2.37
C ILE A 182 2.56 -0.30 2.12
N THR A 183 3.39 0.02 1.14
CA THR A 183 3.76 1.41 0.80
C THR A 183 2.56 2.19 0.25
N SER A 184 1.67 1.58 -0.53
CA SER A 184 0.44 2.24 -0.99
C SER A 184 -0.53 2.53 0.18
N CYS A 185 -0.54 1.70 1.23
CA CYS A 185 -1.24 2.01 2.48
C CYS A 185 -0.64 3.21 3.23
N ALA A 186 0.69 3.37 3.23
CA ALA A 186 1.31 4.57 3.80
C ALA A 186 0.95 5.83 3.01
N MET A 187 0.91 5.72 1.68
CA MET A 187 0.58 6.83 0.78
C MET A 187 -0.89 7.25 0.83
N ASP A 188 -1.85 6.32 0.92
CA ASP A 188 -3.27 6.64 1.07
C ASP A 188 -4.09 5.54 1.79
N PRO A 189 -4.12 5.52 3.14
CA PRO A 189 -4.72 4.41 3.88
C PRO A 189 -6.25 4.32 3.77
N LEU A 190 -6.93 5.38 3.30
CA LEU A 190 -8.39 5.42 3.10
C LEU A 190 -8.81 5.24 1.63
N GLY A 191 -7.86 5.14 0.71
CA GLY A 191 -8.10 5.11 -0.73
C GLY A 191 -8.99 3.95 -1.19
N LEU A 192 -9.80 4.18 -2.22
CA LEU A 192 -10.76 3.21 -2.79
C LEU A 192 -10.10 1.91 -3.31
N ALA A 193 -8.79 1.93 -3.58
CA ALA A 193 -8.03 0.73 -3.93
C ALA A 193 -7.90 -0.26 -2.75
N ASN A 194 -7.96 0.26 -1.52
CA ASN A 194 -7.57 -0.40 -0.27
C ASN A 194 -8.78 -0.86 0.58
N GLN A 195 -9.99 -0.66 0.05
CA GLN A 195 -11.24 -1.11 0.63
C GLN A 195 -11.58 -2.52 0.11
N ILE A 196 -12.18 -3.37 0.97
CA ILE A 196 -12.45 -4.78 0.65
C ILE A 196 -13.51 -4.87 -0.47
N LYS A 197 -13.09 -5.32 -1.65
CA LYS A 197 -13.96 -5.50 -2.83
C LYS A 197 -14.74 -6.81 -2.77
N VAL A 198 -15.81 -6.84 -1.99
CA VAL A 198 -16.70 -8.02 -1.92
C VAL A 198 -17.55 -8.14 -3.17
N THR A 199 -17.31 -9.19 -3.97
CA THR A 199 -18.07 -9.45 -5.20
C THR A 199 -19.45 -10.05 -4.90
N ARG A 200 -20.52 -9.25 -5.00
CA ARG A 200 -21.93 -9.73 -4.88
C ARG A 200 -22.79 -9.35 -6.10
N PRO A 201 -23.77 -10.18 -6.51
CA PRO A 201 -24.78 -9.81 -7.51
C PRO A 201 -26.01 -9.09 -6.95
N THR A 202 -26.20 -9.00 -5.63
CA THR A 202 -27.44 -8.51 -5.00
C THR A 202 -27.18 -7.71 -3.72
N ALA A 203 -28.01 -6.68 -3.49
CA ALA A 203 -28.01 -5.85 -2.29
C ALA A 203 -28.78 -6.50 -1.12
N ASN A 204 -28.47 -6.05 0.11
CA ASN A 204 -29.03 -6.51 1.38
C ASN A 204 -28.98 -8.03 1.60
N CYS A 205 -27.90 -8.52 2.21
CA CYS A 205 -27.94 -9.77 2.97
C CYS A 205 -27.23 -9.57 4.31
N THR A 206 -27.97 -9.74 5.39
CA THR A 206 -27.46 -9.81 6.77
C THR A 206 -26.79 -11.17 7.02
N PHE A 207 -26.00 -11.25 8.09
CA PHE A 207 -25.34 -12.47 8.57
C PHE A 207 -25.93 -12.85 9.94
N PRO A 208 -27.06 -13.59 10.01
CA PRO A 208 -27.80 -13.79 11.26
C PRO A 208 -27.27 -14.91 12.18
N TRP A 209 -26.14 -15.55 11.81
CA TRP A 209 -25.35 -16.41 12.70
C TRP A 209 -23.86 -16.13 12.50
N GLY A 210 -23.31 -15.27 13.36
CA GLY A 210 -21.89 -15.17 13.65
C GLY A 210 -21.60 -15.54 15.11
N ASP A 211 -20.33 -15.70 15.49
CA ASP A 211 -19.97 -16.02 16.87
C ASP A 211 -20.44 -14.89 17.82
N PRO A 212 -21.06 -15.20 18.98
CA PRO A 212 -21.62 -14.17 19.86
C PRO A 212 -20.52 -13.28 20.45
N ILE A 213 -20.75 -11.97 20.53
CA ILE A 213 -19.82 -11.03 21.17
C ILE A 213 -19.94 -11.18 22.69
N GLY A 214 -19.30 -12.22 23.21
CA GLY A 214 -19.26 -12.56 24.62
C GLY A 214 -18.06 -11.93 25.33
N ILE A 215 -18.27 -10.77 25.95
CA ILE A 215 -17.52 -10.44 27.17
C ILE A 215 -18.01 -11.40 28.25
N GLN A 216 -17.10 -11.99 29.04
CA GLN A 216 -17.48 -12.92 30.09
C GLN A 216 -18.50 -12.27 31.05
N ASN A 217 -19.54 -13.03 31.40
CA ASN A 217 -20.59 -12.71 32.37
C ASN A 217 -21.68 -11.70 31.95
N VAL A 218 -21.71 -11.21 30.70
CA VAL A 218 -22.88 -10.48 30.17
C VAL A 218 -23.86 -11.45 29.51
N ALA A 219 -25.15 -11.37 29.86
CA ALA A 219 -26.19 -12.17 29.21
C ALA A 219 -26.29 -11.79 27.72
N VAL A 220 -26.23 -12.79 26.83
CA VAL A 220 -26.14 -12.57 25.38
C VAL A 220 -27.47 -12.05 24.82
N THR A 221 -27.61 -10.73 24.71
CA THR A 221 -28.82 -10.08 24.17
C THR A 221 -28.78 -9.97 22.63
N ASP A 222 -28.78 -11.12 21.96
CA ASP A 222 -29.19 -11.43 20.57
C ASP A 222 -28.76 -10.57 19.36
N LYS A 223 -28.14 -9.40 19.51
CA LYS A 223 -28.13 -8.37 18.45
C LYS A 223 -26.79 -8.04 17.79
N VAL A 224 -25.67 -8.54 18.30
CA VAL A 224 -24.35 -8.25 17.72
C VAL A 224 -23.51 -9.53 17.70
N GLN A 225 -23.18 -10.00 16.50
CA GLN A 225 -22.54 -11.29 16.23
C GLN A 225 -21.36 -11.10 15.27
N VAL A 226 -20.21 -11.71 15.58
CA VAL A 226 -19.00 -11.64 14.77
C VAL A 226 -19.17 -12.45 13.48
N SER A 227 -19.37 -11.77 12.36
CA SER A 227 -19.60 -12.39 11.06
C SER A 227 -18.33 -13.08 10.53
N HIS A 228 -17.15 -12.51 10.79
CA HIS A 228 -15.86 -13.14 10.51
C HIS A 228 -14.74 -12.52 11.38
N SER A 229 -13.59 -13.20 11.41
CA SER A 229 -12.39 -12.74 12.11
C SER A 229 -11.14 -13.09 11.29
N PRO A 230 -10.45 -12.13 10.65
CA PRO A 230 -9.20 -12.38 9.93
C PRO A 230 -7.98 -12.06 10.80
N VAL A 231 -6.85 -12.71 10.51
CA VAL A 231 -5.54 -12.24 10.96
C VAL A 231 -5.24 -10.88 10.30
N GLY A 232 -4.79 -9.91 11.09
CA GLY A 232 -4.56 -8.54 10.64
C GLY A 232 -3.46 -7.82 11.39
N LEU A 233 -3.22 -6.57 11.00
CA LEU A 233 -2.34 -5.64 11.69
C LEU A 233 -3.18 -4.70 12.57
N CYS A 234 -2.83 -4.61 13.84
CA CYS A 234 -3.42 -3.68 14.80
C CYS A 234 -2.37 -2.70 15.32
N ASN A 235 -2.83 -1.61 15.94
CA ASN A 235 -1.96 -0.67 16.63
C ASN A 235 -2.38 -0.48 18.09
N MET A 236 -1.42 -0.03 18.91
CA MET A 236 -1.69 0.63 20.18
C MET A 236 -0.76 1.85 20.29
N CYS A 237 -1.31 3.05 20.37
CA CYS A 237 -0.54 4.28 20.52
C CYS A 237 -0.67 4.89 21.92
N ILE A 238 0.39 5.55 22.39
CA ILE A 238 0.44 6.27 23.67
C ILE A 238 1.21 7.59 23.52
N ASP A 239 0.69 8.64 24.16
CA ASP A 239 1.36 9.93 24.26
C ASP A 239 2.52 9.82 25.27
N VAL A 240 3.74 10.07 24.79
CA VAL A 240 4.98 10.02 25.57
C VAL A 240 5.64 11.39 25.67
N THR A 241 4.89 12.46 25.39
CA THR A 241 5.36 13.85 25.52
C THR A 241 5.78 14.20 26.95
N THR A 242 5.26 13.50 27.96
CA THR A 242 5.71 13.62 29.37
C THR A 242 7.12 13.07 29.63
N ARG A 243 7.68 12.28 28.70
CA ARG A 243 9.08 11.83 28.71
C ARG A 243 10.02 12.77 27.94
N LEU A 244 9.49 13.83 27.35
CA LEU A 244 10.26 14.74 26.50
C LEU A 244 11.09 15.70 27.35
N THR A 245 12.41 15.55 27.29
CA THR A 245 13.35 16.51 27.87
C THR A 245 13.64 17.62 26.86
N ILE A 246 13.59 18.88 27.30
CA ILE A 246 13.84 20.05 26.46
C ILE A 246 15.02 20.83 27.04
N PHE A 247 16.03 21.12 26.23
CA PHE A 247 17.22 21.86 26.63
C PHE A 247 17.74 22.78 25.51
N MET A 248 18.52 23.79 25.86
CA MET A 248 19.02 24.81 24.92
C MET A 248 20.54 24.66 24.72
N ASP A 249 20.99 24.46 23.48
CA ASP A 249 22.41 24.54 23.13
C ASP A 249 22.80 25.97 22.78
N GLN A 250 23.43 26.66 23.73
CA GLN A 250 23.94 28.02 23.53
C GLN A 250 25.16 28.07 22.61
N SER A 251 25.89 26.97 22.41
CA SER A 251 27.13 26.93 21.61
C SER A 251 26.90 27.09 20.10
N ARG A 252 25.68 26.80 19.63
CA ARG A 252 25.28 26.84 18.21
C ARG A 252 24.32 28.00 17.85
N GLY A 253 24.03 28.89 18.79
CA GLY A 253 23.09 30.00 18.57
C GLY A 253 21.71 29.79 19.21
N ALA A 254 21.65 29.12 20.36
CA ALA A 254 20.44 28.84 21.13
C ALA A 254 19.45 27.89 20.41
N TRP A 255 19.96 26.74 19.96
CA TRP A 255 19.13 25.67 19.40
C TRP A 255 18.30 25.02 20.51
N GLU A 256 17.00 24.83 20.27
CA GLU A 256 16.13 24.10 21.19
C GLU A 256 16.14 22.62 20.83
N HIS A 257 16.71 21.81 21.72
CA HIS A 257 16.78 20.35 21.60
C HIS A 257 15.67 19.68 22.39
N TYR A 258 15.12 18.64 21.78
CA TYR A 258 14.02 17.82 22.27
C TYR A 258 14.50 16.37 22.27
N ALA A 259 14.64 15.75 23.44
CA ALA A 259 15.23 14.41 23.57
C ALA A 259 14.38 13.48 24.44
N LEU A 260 14.32 12.22 24.02
CA LEU A 260 13.65 11.12 24.72
C LEU A 260 14.68 10.23 25.47
N PRO A 261 14.27 9.45 26.49
CA PRO A 261 15.21 8.67 27.32
C PRO A 261 15.96 7.55 26.58
N ASN A 262 15.50 7.15 25.38
CA ASN A 262 16.21 6.25 24.45
C ASN A 262 17.39 6.92 23.72
N GLY A 263 17.63 8.23 23.92
CA GLY A 263 18.66 9.00 23.25
C GLY A 263 18.25 9.59 21.89
N ARG A 264 17.04 9.27 21.38
CA ARG A 264 16.48 9.93 20.19
C ARG A 264 16.27 11.40 20.50
N ASN A 265 16.74 12.26 19.62
CA ASN A 265 16.59 13.69 19.77
C ASN A 265 16.40 14.40 18.43
N VAL A 266 15.78 15.58 18.49
CA VAL A 266 15.60 16.51 17.37
C VAL A 266 15.90 17.93 17.83
N SER A 267 16.37 18.78 16.91
CA SER A 267 16.61 20.20 17.16
C SER A 267 15.67 21.10 16.35
N ARG A 268 15.47 22.31 16.89
CA ARG A 268 14.80 23.45 16.26
C ARG A 268 15.78 24.62 16.24
N ASP A 269 16.00 25.18 15.05
CA ASP A 269 16.93 26.28 14.79
C ASP A 269 16.32 27.26 13.78
N GLY A 270 16.38 28.57 14.07
CA GLY A 270 16.12 29.67 13.14
C GLY A 270 14.74 29.76 12.45
N GLY A 271 13.88 28.75 12.56
CA GLY A 271 12.67 28.56 11.76
C GLY A 271 12.56 27.16 11.12
N SER A 272 13.66 26.42 11.05
CA SER A 272 13.65 24.98 10.77
C SER A 272 13.22 24.21 12.01
N ALA A 273 12.20 23.37 11.86
CA ALA A 273 11.80 22.38 12.84
C ALA A 273 11.95 20.98 12.22
N THR A 274 12.54 20.07 13.00
CA THR A 274 12.76 18.67 12.62
C THR A 274 11.69 17.79 13.26
N THR A 275 11.15 16.85 12.49
CA THR A 275 10.36 15.72 13.01
C THR A 275 10.99 14.41 12.54
N ILE A 276 11.04 13.41 13.43
CA ILE A 276 11.49 12.05 13.12
C ILE A 276 10.35 11.04 13.31
N LEU A 277 10.33 10.05 12.44
CA LEU A 277 9.84 8.71 12.72
C LEU A 277 11.06 7.81 12.94
N SER A 278 11.01 6.93 13.92
CA SER A 278 12.07 5.93 14.12
C SER A 278 11.50 4.66 14.70
N THR A 279 11.97 3.50 14.25
CA THR A 279 11.57 2.21 14.83
C THR A 279 12.59 1.68 15.82
N GLU A 280 12.09 1.04 16.89
CA GLU A 280 12.92 0.46 17.95
C GLU A 280 12.47 -0.96 18.32
N ALA A 281 13.42 -1.78 18.77
CA ALA A 281 13.11 -3.16 19.15
C ALA A 281 12.38 -3.27 20.50
N ASN A 282 12.40 -2.20 21.31
CA ASN A 282 11.97 -2.16 22.69
C ASN A 282 11.51 -0.75 23.07
N LEU A 283 10.50 -0.66 23.94
CA LEU A 283 9.90 0.58 24.44
C LEU A 283 10.02 0.76 25.98
N ASP A 284 10.83 -0.04 26.69
CA ASP A 284 11.03 0.06 28.16
C ASP A 284 11.29 1.49 28.67
N TRP A 285 11.93 2.33 27.85
CA TRP A 285 12.24 3.74 28.14
C TRP A 285 11.00 4.60 28.43
N ILE A 286 9.81 4.15 28.03
CA ILE A 286 8.51 4.76 28.33
C ILE A 286 8.20 4.72 29.85
N GLY A 287 8.74 3.76 30.59
CA GLY A 287 8.62 3.67 32.05
C GLY A 287 7.19 3.40 32.54
N ASP A 288 6.72 4.14 33.55
CA ASP A 288 5.39 3.98 34.18
C ASP A 288 4.17 4.03 33.24
N LEU A 289 4.29 4.64 32.07
CA LEU A 289 3.26 4.66 31.02
C LEU A 289 3.11 3.29 30.30
N MET A 290 4.05 2.36 30.50
CA MET A 290 4.04 1.03 29.89
C MET A 290 2.96 0.13 30.53
N THR A 291 1.77 0.10 29.92
CA THR A 291 0.70 -0.81 30.38
C THR A 291 1.04 -2.27 30.05
N PRO A 292 0.51 -3.26 30.79
CA PRO A 292 0.76 -4.67 30.49
C PRO A 292 0.27 -5.10 29.09
N GLN A 293 -0.79 -4.47 28.57
CA GLN A 293 -1.22 -4.65 27.18
C GLN A 293 -0.18 -4.11 26.19
N LEU A 294 0.31 -2.89 26.41
CA LEU A 294 1.31 -2.25 25.54
C LEU A 294 2.63 -3.03 25.55
N ALA A 295 3.09 -3.51 26.71
CA ALA A 295 4.29 -4.33 26.83
C ALA A 295 4.16 -5.65 26.06
N SER A 296 3.02 -6.34 26.22
CA SER A 296 2.74 -7.60 25.51
C SER A 296 2.62 -7.41 23.99
N ALA A 297 2.00 -6.31 23.55
CA ALA A 297 1.92 -5.96 22.13
C ALA A 297 3.30 -5.57 21.56
N SER A 298 4.08 -4.76 22.30
CA SER A 298 5.39 -4.24 21.87
C SER A 298 6.42 -5.34 21.67
N ARG A 299 6.38 -6.37 22.52
CA ARG A 299 7.23 -7.56 22.38
C ARG A 299 6.93 -8.39 21.13
N TRP A 300 5.69 -8.39 20.65
CA TRP A 300 5.31 -9.16 19.45
C TRP A 300 5.07 -8.26 18.22
N ALA A 301 5.50 -7.01 18.29
CA ALA A 301 5.30 -6.00 17.26
C ALA A 301 6.15 -6.26 16.00
N PHE A 302 5.56 -5.99 14.83
CA PHE A 302 6.27 -5.81 13.57
C PHE A 302 7.07 -4.50 13.55
N ALA A 303 6.58 -3.45 14.24
CA ALA A 303 7.32 -2.22 14.46
C ALA A 303 6.85 -1.53 15.75
N ASN A 304 7.78 -1.07 16.58
CA ASN A 304 7.50 -0.06 17.59
C ASN A 304 7.96 1.29 17.03
N VAL A 305 7.01 2.12 16.62
CA VAL A 305 7.24 3.41 15.97
C VAL A 305 7.27 4.52 17.03
N THR A 306 8.32 5.33 17.04
CA THR A 306 8.40 6.56 17.84
C THR A 306 8.39 7.77 16.92
N LEU A 307 7.31 8.55 16.97
CA LEU A 307 7.20 9.88 16.37
C LEU A 307 7.68 10.91 17.39
N LEU A 308 8.58 11.81 16.97
CA LEU A 308 9.07 12.91 17.81
C LEU A 308 9.20 14.20 16.98
N SER A 309 8.52 15.28 17.39
CA SER A 309 8.53 16.57 16.71
C SER A 309 8.98 17.73 17.59
N SER A 310 9.93 18.51 17.07
CA SER A 310 10.31 19.81 17.64
C SER A 310 9.37 20.95 17.28
N GLU A 311 8.44 20.75 16.33
CA GLU A 311 7.49 21.82 15.93
C GLU A 311 6.34 21.94 16.94
N SER A 312 5.59 20.84 17.09
CA SER A 312 4.43 20.70 17.97
C SER A 312 4.80 20.37 19.42
N LYS A 313 6.09 20.12 19.70
CA LYS A 313 6.61 19.63 20.99
C LYS A 313 5.99 18.30 21.42
N LEU A 314 5.61 17.46 20.46
CA LEU A 314 4.88 16.20 20.63
C LEU A 314 5.84 14.99 20.54
N ALA A 315 5.60 13.98 21.37
CA ALA A 315 6.17 12.65 21.18
C ALA A 315 5.09 11.56 21.35
N VAL A 316 5.00 10.63 20.40
CA VAL A 316 4.03 9.52 20.39
C VAL A 316 4.75 8.22 20.11
N ALA A 317 4.47 7.19 20.92
CA ALA A 317 4.90 5.82 20.65
C ALA A 317 3.70 4.99 20.17
N CYS A 318 3.84 4.32 19.02
CA CYS A 318 2.81 3.46 18.42
C CYS A 318 3.37 2.05 18.17
N VAL A 319 2.68 1.04 18.68
CA VAL A 319 3.04 -0.37 18.56
C VAL A 319 2.21 -1.00 17.45
N LEU A 320 2.83 -1.42 16.35
CA LEU A 320 2.19 -2.14 15.24
C LEU A 320 2.39 -3.65 15.42
N HIS A 321 1.32 -4.39 15.73
CA HIS A 321 1.40 -5.81 16.13
C HIS A 321 0.37 -6.71 15.42
N PRO A 322 0.67 -8.00 15.22
CA PRO A 322 -0.30 -8.96 14.69
C PRO A 322 -1.47 -9.15 15.66
N CYS A 323 -2.67 -9.29 15.10
CA CYS A 323 -3.90 -9.44 15.85
C CYS A 323 -4.91 -10.30 15.10
N LEU A 324 -5.84 -10.90 15.84
CA LEU A 324 -7.13 -11.34 15.30
C LEU A 324 -8.10 -10.16 15.40
N LYS A 325 -8.48 -9.58 14.27
CA LYS A 325 -9.63 -8.65 14.23
C LYS A 325 -10.91 -9.47 14.16
N SER A 326 -12.01 -8.91 14.66
CA SER A 326 -13.34 -9.53 14.62
C SER A 326 -14.35 -8.48 14.19
N TYR A 327 -15.03 -8.73 13.08
CA TYR A 327 -15.91 -7.78 12.41
C TYR A 327 -17.36 -8.24 12.42
N THR A 328 -18.29 -7.29 12.53
CA THR A 328 -19.70 -7.52 12.15
C THR A 328 -19.96 -6.82 10.83
N ILE A 329 -20.57 -7.55 9.89
CA ILE A 329 -20.79 -7.08 8.52
C ILE A 329 -22.27 -6.71 8.34
N SER A 330 -22.55 -5.47 7.95
CA SER A 330 -23.80 -5.13 7.25
C SER A 330 -23.52 -5.00 5.75
N VAL A 331 -24.56 -5.23 4.92
CA VAL A 331 -24.48 -5.00 3.48
C VAL A 331 -25.69 -4.21 3.07
N GLU A 332 -25.45 -2.98 2.61
CA GLU A 332 -26.46 -1.96 2.37
C GLU A 332 -26.23 -1.39 0.96
N ASN A 333 -27.29 -1.40 0.14
CA ASN A 333 -27.24 -0.95 -1.26
C ASN A 333 -26.17 -1.64 -2.15
N GLY A 334 -25.65 -2.80 -1.72
CA GLY A 334 -24.60 -3.56 -2.41
C GLY A 334 -23.18 -3.20 -1.97
N ALA A 335 -23.00 -2.13 -1.18
CA ALA A 335 -21.77 -1.87 -0.46
C ALA A 335 -21.69 -2.76 0.79
N VAL A 336 -20.48 -3.20 1.14
CA VAL A 336 -20.22 -3.96 2.36
C VAL A 336 -19.63 -3.01 3.41
N ASN A 337 -20.25 -2.97 4.58
CA ASN A 337 -19.84 -2.15 5.70
C ASN A 337 -19.39 -3.07 6.84
N GLU A 338 -18.11 -3.01 7.19
CA GLU A 338 -17.52 -3.85 8.22
C GLU A 338 -17.21 -3.00 9.45
N THR A 339 -17.89 -3.30 10.56
CA THR A 339 -17.66 -2.62 11.83
C THR A 339 -16.80 -3.50 12.73
N LEU A 340 -15.66 -2.97 13.18
CA LEU A 340 -14.75 -3.67 14.08
C LEU A 340 -15.42 -3.84 15.44
N ALA A 341 -15.63 -5.09 15.85
CA ALA A 341 -16.30 -5.44 17.09
C ALA A 341 -15.34 -5.80 18.22
N ARG A 342 -14.19 -6.40 17.88
CA ARG A 342 -13.13 -6.77 18.83
C ARG A 342 -11.79 -6.93 18.13
N THR A 343 -10.73 -6.71 18.88
CA THR A 343 -9.34 -7.02 18.54
C THR A 343 -8.75 -7.89 19.64
N ASP A 344 -8.10 -8.99 19.28
CA ASP A 344 -7.31 -9.82 20.19
C ASP A 344 -5.85 -9.89 19.71
N PRO A 345 -4.85 -9.57 20.54
CA PRO A 345 -3.45 -9.61 20.13
C PRO A 345 -2.99 -11.06 19.90
N MET A 346 -2.25 -11.28 18.80
CA MET A 346 -1.53 -12.54 18.61
C MET A 346 -0.22 -12.51 19.41
N GLN A 347 0.18 -13.67 19.91
CA GLN A 347 1.43 -13.85 20.67
C GLN A 347 2.25 -14.98 20.06
N ALA A 348 3.57 -14.93 20.21
CA ALA A 348 4.43 -16.06 19.84
C ALA A 348 4.05 -17.33 20.61
N ASN A 349 3.85 -18.43 19.88
CA ASN A 349 3.66 -19.74 20.47
C ASN A 349 5.02 -20.43 20.69
N LEU A 350 5.36 -20.69 21.95
CA LEU A 350 6.60 -21.38 22.35
C LEU A 350 6.50 -22.91 22.34
N ALA A 351 5.31 -23.48 22.07
CA ALA A 351 5.11 -24.93 22.17
C ALA A 351 6.03 -25.68 21.19
N GLY A 352 6.99 -26.43 21.73
CA GLY A 352 8.03 -27.14 20.98
C GLY A 352 9.40 -26.46 20.93
N GLN A 353 9.50 -25.15 21.22
CA GLN A 353 10.79 -24.48 21.44
C GLN A 353 11.32 -24.73 22.86
N GLN A 354 11.58 -26.00 23.17
CA GLN A 354 12.09 -26.45 24.46
C GLN A 354 13.63 -26.41 24.54
N GLY A 355 14.24 -25.46 23.83
CA GLY A 355 15.66 -25.13 23.93
C GLY A 355 15.91 -24.15 25.08
N ASP A 356 17.13 -24.15 25.60
CA ASP A 356 17.60 -23.25 26.65
C ASP A 356 17.85 -21.83 26.09
N TYR A 357 16.78 -21.20 25.60
CA TYR A 357 16.80 -19.79 25.24
C TYR A 357 16.93 -18.99 26.53
N ASP A 358 18.10 -18.38 26.71
CA ASP A 358 18.35 -17.39 27.77
C ASP A 358 17.38 -16.20 27.61
N TYR A 359 16.25 -16.33 28.27
CA TYR A 359 15.19 -15.33 28.34
C TYR A 359 15.60 -14.14 29.20
N ASP A 360 16.65 -14.25 30.00
CA ASP A 360 16.98 -13.38 31.14
C ASP A 360 17.85 -12.17 30.73
N SER A 361 18.47 -12.21 29.54
CA SER A 361 19.52 -11.24 29.15
C SER A 361 19.23 -10.35 27.93
N SER A 362 18.10 -10.49 27.22
CA SER A 362 17.79 -9.56 26.12
C SER A 362 16.31 -9.23 25.85
N ASN A 363 15.95 -7.97 26.13
CA ASN A 363 14.73 -7.30 25.64
C ASN A 363 14.88 -6.94 24.14
N ARG A 364 15.28 -7.92 23.32
CA ARG A 364 15.47 -7.84 21.87
C ARG A 364 14.59 -8.80 21.09
N ILE A 365 13.86 -9.68 21.77
CA ILE A 365 12.86 -10.56 21.17
C ILE A 365 11.67 -9.71 20.72
N ASN A 366 11.65 -9.39 19.43
CA ASN A 366 10.53 -8.81 18.69
C ASN A 366 10.40 -9.50 17.31
N ALA A 367 9.40 -9.14 16.49
CA ALA A 367 9.24 -9.76 15.18
C ALA A 367 10.38 -9.44 14.20
N VAL A 368 10.94 -8.21 14.28
CA VAL A 368 12.08 -7.77 13.44
C VAL A 368 13.28 -8.72 13.61
N ASN A 369 13.58 -9.09 14.86
CA ASN A 369 14.80 -9.84 15.20
C ASN A 369 14.60 -11.36 15.28
N ASN A 370 13.36 -11.89 15.26
CA ASN A 370 13.10 -13.31 15.48
C ASN A 370 12.11 -13.93 14.49
N SER A 371 12.67 -14.42 13.38
CA SER A 371 12.01 -15.18 12.32
C SER A 371 11.70 -16.65 12.68
N ASN A 372 11.68 -17.04 13.96
CA ASN A 372 11.40 -18.43 14.39
C ASN A 372 10.04 -18.62 15.11
N PHE A 373 9.31 -17.54 15.41
CA PHE A 373 8.05 -17.62 16.14
C PHE A 373 6.82 -17.60 15.24
N ILE A 374 5.99 -18.64 15.34
CA ILE A 374 4.63 -18.64 14.80
C ILE A 374 3.77 -17.81 15.77
N TYR A 375 3.13 -16.77 15.27
CA TYR A 375 2.21 -15.95 16.07
C TYR A 375 0.84 -16.60 16.06
N VAL A 376 0.20 -16.64 17.23
CA VAL A 376 -1.06 -17.37 17.45
C VAL A 376 -2.04 -16.53 18.25
N ALA A 377 -3.31 -16.57 17.85
CA ALA A 377 -4.45 -16.18 18.67
C ALA A 377 -5.47 -17.33 18.76
N VAL A 378 -6.22 -17.37 19.87
CA VAL A 378 -7.33 -18.31 20.08
C VAL A 378 -8.63 -17.52 20.07
N LYS A 379 -9.45 -17.71 19.03
CA LYS A 379 -10.75 -17.04 18.93
C LYS A 379 -11.66 -17.53 20.07
N THR A 380 -12.19 -16.61 20.87
CA THR A 380 -13.11 -16.93 21.97
C THR A 380 -14.18 -15.84 22.13
N PRO A 381 -15.48 -16.19 22.29
CA PRO A 381 -16.03 -17.54 22.13
C PRO A 381 -15.98 -18.01 20.67
N TYR A 382 -16.23 -19.30 20.45
CA TYR A 382 -16.36 -19.90 19.13
C TYR A 382 -17.29 -21.13 19.19
N GLN A 383 -17.99 -21.43 18.09
CA GLN A 383 -18.93 -22.54 18.02
C GLN A 383 -18.45 -23.71 17.15
N VAL A 384 -18.54 -24.95 17.68
CA VAL A 384 -18.43 -26.19 16.88
C VAL A 384 -19.77 -26.90 16.89
N ASN A 385 -20.34 -27.12 15.70
CA ASN A 385 -21.67 -27.71 15.54
C ASN A 385 -22.71 -26.91 16.35
N GLU A 386 -23.13 -27.42 17.51
CA GLU A 386 -24.09 -26.78 18.43
C GLU A 386 -23.45 -26.42 19.80
N THR A 387 -22.15 -26.71 20.01
CA THR A 387 -21.44 -26.43 21.26
C THR A 387 -20.68 -25.11 21.18
N LEU A 388 -21.06 -24.16 22.05
CA LEU A 388 -20.33 -22.90 22.23
C LEU A 388 -19.18 -23.10 23.22
N TYR A 389 -17.94 -22.91 22.74
CA TYR A 389 -16.75 -22.92 23.58
C TYR A 389 -16.32 -21.49 23.95
N ASN A 390 -15.92 -21.34 25.20
CA ASN A 390 -15.35 -20.15 25.81
C ASN A 390 -14.16 -20.58 26.70
N LEU A 391 -13.44 -19.62 27.28
CA LEU A 391 -12.20 -19.90 28.04
C LEU A 391 -12.36 -20.85 29.25
N HIS A 392 -13.58 -21.15 29.71
CA HIS A 392 -13.83 -22.10 30.81
C HIS A 392 -14.10 -23.55 30.36
N ASN A 393 -14.59 -23.77 29.13
CA ASN A 393 -14.90 -25.12 28.60
C ASN A 393 -14.12 -25.48 27.32
N ILE A 394 -13.30 -24.57 26.77
CA ILE A 394 -12.40 -24.86 25.63
C ILE A 394 -11.42 -26.02 25.92
N SER A 395 -11.18 -26.33 27.19
CA SER A 395 -10.40 -27.47 27.68
C SER A 395 -11.17 -28.81 27.77
N SER A 396 -12.42 -28.90 27.28
CA SER A 396 -13.18 -30.16 27.21
C SER A 396 -13.31 -30.78 25.82
N ASP A 397 -12.78 -30.15 24.77
CA ASP A 397 -12.89 -30.64 23.38
C ASP A 397 -11.83 -31.72 23.05
N PRO A 398 -12.15 -32.82 22.35
CA PRO A 398 -11.16 -33.88 22.07
C PRO A 398 -10.06 -33.49 21.06
N THR A 399 -10.17 -32.36 20.36
CA THR A 399 -9.22 -31.91 19.32
C THR A 399 -8.23 -30.82 19.78
N GLN A 400 -8.03 -30.73 21.10
CA GLN A 400 -7.15 -29.72 21.71
C GLN A 400 -5.67 -29.86 21.29
N ARG A 401 -5.10 -28.76 20.80
CA ARG A 401 -3.67 -28.49 20.71
C ARG A 401 -3.25 -27.64 21.90
N ILE A 402 -2.09 -27.93 22.48
CA ILE A 402 -1.49 -27.11 23.54
C ILE A 402 -0.67 -25.99 22.88
N LEU A 403 -0.91 -24.77 23.32
CA LEU A 403 -0.19 -23.55 22.97
C LEU A 403 0.52 -23.04 24.23
N SER A 404 1.72 -22.48 24.07
CA SER A 404 2.52 -21.95 25.18
C SER A 404 2.83 -20.48 24.93
N PHE A 405 2.40 -19.61 25.83
CA PHE A 405 2.49 -18.16 25.71
C PHE A 405 3.33 -17.56 26.84
N VAL A 406 3.92 -16.37 26.63
CA VAL A 406 4.67 -15.66 27.67
C VAL A 406 3.78 -14.62 28.34
N ASN A 407 3.57 -14.73 29.64
CA ASN A 407 2.97 -13.63 30.38
C ASN A 407 4.00 -12.50 30.55
N ALA A 408 3.75 -11.36 29.88
CA ALA A 408 4.59 -10.17 29.90
C ALA A 408 4.20 -9.14 30.99
N THR A 409 3.30 -9.47 31.93
CA THR A 409 2.84 -8.51 32.98
C THR A 409 3.93 -8.06 33.96
N ASN A 410 5.07 -8.74 34.02
CA ASN A 410 6.24 -8.28 34.78
C ASN A 410 7.51 -8.50 33.92
N PRO A 411 8.29 -7.45 33.61
CA PRO A 411 9.53 -7.59 32.84
C PRO A 411 10.61 -8.43 33.55
N GLU A 412 10.59 -8.53 34.88
CA GLU A 412 11.58 -9.29 35.65
C GLU A 412 11.30 -10.81 35.68
N PHE A 413 10.08 -11.27 35.38
CA PHE A 413 9.69 -12.67 35.57
C PHE A 413 8.73 -13.18 34.50
N TYR A 414 9.30 -13.68 33.40
CA TYR A 414 8.56 -14.33 32.33
C TYR A 414 7.97 -15.67 32.79
N ARG A 415 6.66 -15.68 33.03
CA ARG A 415 5.91 -16.93 33.27
C ARG A 415 5.33 -17.43 31.96
N VAL A 416 5.88 -18.54 31.45
CA VAL A 416 5.22 -19.31 30.40
C VAL A 416 3.92 -19.90 30.95
N TYR A 417 2.82 -19.71 30.23
CA TYR A 417 1.52 -20.28 30.55
C TYR A 417 0.96 -21.04 29.34
N ASN A 418 0.31 -22.16 29.60
CA ASN A 418 -0.24 -23.02 28.55
C ASN A 418 -1.75 -22.81 28.42
N ILE A 419 -2.23 -22.69 27.19
CA ILE A 419 -3.65 -22.74 26.84
C ILE A 419 -3.87 -23.93 25.91
N SER A 420 -4.89 -24.72 26.19
CA SER A 420 -5.38 -25.78 25.31
C SER A 420 -6.54 -25.27 24.47
N ALA A 421 -6.48 -25.43 23.15
CA ALA A 421 -7.52 -24.98 22.23
C ALA A 421 -7.79 -26.00 21.10
N PRO A 422 -9.06 -26.26 20.72
CA PRO A 422 -9.41 -26.96 19.49
C PRO A 422 -8.73 -26.31 18.28
N GLU A 423 -8.12 -27.09 17.38
CA GLU A 423 -7.44 -26.53 16.20
C GLU A 423 -8.29 -25.51 15.39
N PRO A 424 -9.63 -25.65 15.24
CA PRO A 424 -10.44 -24.65 14.54
C PRO A 424 -10.66 -23.33 15.28
N CYS A 425 -10.36 -23.22 16.59
CA CYS A 425 -10.24 -21.93 17.30
C CYS A 425 -8.98 -21.16 16.93
N ILE A 426 -7.95 -21.87 16.46
CA ILE A 426 -6.58 -21.36 16.43
C ILE A 426 -6.35 -20.64 15.10
N TYR A 427 -5.95 -19.38 15.22
CA TYR A 427 -5.51 -18.51 14.14
C TYR A 427 -4.00 -18.40 14.20
N GLN A 428 -3.31 -18.69 13.10
CA GLN A 428 -1.84 -18.80 13.06
C GLN A 428 -1.26 -17.97 11.92
N LEU A 429 -0.21 -17.23 12.22
CA LEU A 429 0.59 -16.45 11.28
C LEU A 429 2.00 -17.04 11.29
N ASP A 430 2.48 -17.47 10.13
CA ASP A 430 3.78 -18.12 10.01
C ASP A 430 4.95 -17.18 10.39
N ASN A 431 6.04 -17.78 10.87
CA ASN A 431 7.23 -17.07 11.31
C ASN A 431 7.94 -16.29 10.18
N LEU A 432 7.87 -16.75 8.93
CA LEU A 432 8.40 -16.01 7.78
C LEU A 432 7.50 -14.80 7.43
N PHE A 433 6.18 -14.96 7.54
CA PHE A 433 5.25 -13.84 7.36
C PHE A 433 5.37 -12.80 8.48
N GLY A 434 5.80 -13.16 9.69
CA GLY A 434 6.08 -12.18 10.74
C GLY A 434 7.22 -11.22 10.39
N GLY A 435 8.30 -11.74 9.76
CA GLY A 435 9.50 -10.96 9.45
C GLY A 435 9.34 -9.99 8.28
N ALA A 436 8.70 -10.40 7.19
CA ALA A 436 8.71 -9.61 5.96
C ALA A 436 7.98 -8.25 6.06
N PRO A 437 6.75 -8.13 6.62
CA PRO A 437 6.14 -6.84 6.92
C PRO A 437 6.92 -6.07 7.99
N SER A 438 7.59 -6.76 8.92
CA SER A 438 8.40 -6.14 9.96
C SER A 438 9.63 -5.42 9.39
N GLU A 439 10.24 -5.96 8.32
CA GLU A 439 11.30 -5.29 7.55
C GLU A 439 10.78 -4.00 6.89
N VAL A 440 9.66 -4.06 6.15
CA VAL A 440 9.07 -2.91 5.43
C VAL A 440 8.59 -1.84 6.40
N LEU A 441 7.87 -2.23 7.44
CA LEU A 441 7.41 -1.30 8.47
C LEU A 441 8.60 -0.68 9.22
N GLY A 442 9.63 -1.47 9.51
CA GLY A 442 10.87 -1.03 10.15
C GLY A 442 11.64 0.00 9.33
N HIS A 443 12.09 -0.39 8.14
CA HIS A 443 13.03 0.37 7.32
C HIS A 443 12.35 1.25 6.26
N ASP A 444 11.46 0.67 5.45
CA ASP A 444 10.90 1.37 4.28
C ASP A 444 9.85 2.44 4.67
N ILE A 445 9.19 2.34 5.83
CA ILE A 445 8.01 3.14 6.18
C ILE A 445 8.20 4.04 7.42
N PHE A 446 8.80 3.54 8.52
CA PHE A 446 8.80 4.23 9.82
C PHE A 446 10.19 4.59 10.38
N ASP A 447 11.28 4.46 9.61
CA ASP A 447 12.58 5.06 9.95
C ASP A 447 12.91 6.20 8.98
N GLY A 448 12.92 7.44 9.47
CA GLY A 448 13.17 8.61 8.62
C GLY A 448 12.86 9.94 9.27
N TYR A 449 13.38 11.02 8.69
CA TYR A 449 13.22 12.36 9.23
C TYR A 449 12.82 13.36 8.15
N CYS A 450 12.23 14.47 8.60
CA CYS A 450 11.84 15.56 7.73
C CYS A 450 12.02 16.91 8.43
N TYR A 451 12.70 17.83 7.75
CA TYR A 451 12.76 19.25 8.13
C TYR A 451 11.57 19.97 7.49
N ARG A 452 10.90 20.86 8.21
CA ARG A 452 9.68 21.57 7.76
C ARG A 452 9.74 22.08 6.31
N SER A 453 10.87 22.68 5.91
CA SER A 453 11.10 23.19 4.55
C SER A 453 11.14 22.11 3.47
N GLN A 454 11.67 20.93 3.79
CA GLN A 454 11.74 19.78 2.88
C GLN A 454 10.42 19.01 2.80
N CYS A 455 9.60 19.00 3.85
CA CYS A 455 8.33 18.25 3.87
C CYS A 455 7.30 18.79 2.87
N HIS A 456 7.47 20.03 2.41
CA HIS A 456 6.59 20.70 1.45
C HIS A 456 7.26 20.98 0.09
N GLY A 457 8.52 20.55 -0.11
CA GLY A 457 9.28 20.73 -1.35
C GLY A 457 9.38 19.43 -2.17
N GLY A 458 9.35 19.54 -3.49
CA GLY A 458 9.39 18.38 -4.41
C GLY A 458 10.79 17.92 -4.84
N ASP A 459 11.83 18.65 -4.44
CA ASP A 459 13.19 18.49 -4.98
C ASP A 459 13.95 17.33 -4.30
N LEU A 460 13.71 16.11 -4.80
CA LEU A 460 14.47 14.90 -4.47
C LEU A 460 15.78 14.89 -5.26
N GLU A 461 16.77 15.66 -4.82
CA GLU A 461 18.04 15.85 -5.57
C GLU A 461 19.05 14.69 -5.41
N SER A 462 18.85 13.73 -4.50
CA SER A 462 19.80 12.62 -4.28
C SER A 462 19.15 11.23 -4.25
N GLN A 463 19.91 10.21 -4.69
CA GLN A 463 19.43 8.81 -4.73
C GLN A 463 19.18 8.23 -3.34
N ASP A 464 19.99 8.61 -2.34
CA ASP A 464 19.84 8.19 -0.93
C ASP A 464 18.55 8.73 -0.26
N GLU A 465 17.79 9.61 -0.93
CA GLU A 465 16.48 10.09 -0.47
C GLU A 465 15.30 9.26 -1.03
N ALA A 466 15.52 8.41 -2.04
CA ALA A 466 14.46 7.61 -2.64
C ALA A 466 13.84 6.61 -1.63
N ASP A 467 14.69 5.96 -0.84
CA ASP A 467 14.28 5.02 0.22
C ASP A 467 13.52 5.72 1.37
N ARG A 468 13.54 7.06 1.42
CA ARG A 468 12.89 7.88 2.47
C ARG A 468 11.59 8.55 2.02
N ILE A 469 11.08 8.21 0.83
CA ILE A 469 9.84 8.78 0.27
C ILE A 469 8.63 8.50 1.17
N ALA A 470 8.45 7.27 1.67
CA ALA A 470 7.28 6.94 2.50
C ALA A 470 7.31 7.65 3.88
N PRO A 471 8.42 7.62 4.67
CA PRO A 471 8.53 8.44 5.87
C PRO A 471 8.24 9.93 5.64
N ARG A 472 8.73 10.51 4.53
CA ARG A 472 8.46 11.91 4.16
C ARG A 472 6.97 12.17 3.85
N ILE A 473 6.30 11.28 3.12
CA ILE A 473 4.86 11.40 2.83
C ILE A 473 4.03 11.31 4.11
N ILE A 474 4.34 10.37 5.01
CA ILE A 474 3.68 10.23 6.31
C ILE A 474 3.88 11.49 7.15
N LEU A 475 5.12 11.96 7.28
CA LEU A 475 5.44 13.16 8.04
C LEU A 475 4.75 14.41 7.47
N ASN A 476 4.71 14.59 6.15
CA ASN A 476 3.98 15.71 5.53
C ASN A 476 2.45 15.63 5.81
N LYS A 477 1.83 14.43 5.78
CA LYS A 477 0.42 14.29 6.19
C LYS A 477 0.22 14.63 7.67
N LEU A 478 1.05 14.09 8.56
CA LEU A 478 0.94 14.31 10.01
C LEU A 478 1.22 15.77 10.42
N LEU A 479 2.18 16.45 9.79
CA LEU A 479 2.58 17.83 10.13
C LEU A 479 1.42 18.83 10.05
N ASN A 480 0.46 18.61 9.14
CA ASN A 480 -0.70 19.48 8.98
C ASN A 480 -1.73 19.37 10.12
N ASN A 481 -1.70 18.32 10.94
CA ASN A 481 -2.60 18.11 12.08
C ASN A 481 -1.88 17.41 13.26
N MET A 482 -0.64 17.81 13.54
CA MET A 482 0.26 17.03 14.39
C MET A 482 -0.14 17.06 15.87
N SER A 483 -0.87 16.03 16.27
CA SER A 483 -1.42 15.82 17.61
C SER A 483 -1.45 14.32 17.92
N PHE A 484 -1.62 13.94 19.20
CA PHE A 484 -1.79 12.53 19.55
C PHE A 484 -3.01 11.89 18.83
N PRO A 485 -4.23 12.48 18.86
CA PRO A 485 -5.36 11.98 18.08
C PRO A 485 -5.06 11.90 16.58
N GLY A 486 -4.55 12.98 15.97
CA GLY A 486 -4.22 13.01 14.53
C GLY A 486 -3.15 12.00 14.11
N THR A 487 -2.35 11.48 15.05
CA THR A 487 -1.44 10.34 14.82
C THR A 487 -2.22 9.02 14.80
N VAL A 488 -3.09 8.79 15.80
CA VAL A 488 -3.97 7.60 15.87
C VAL A 488 -4.90 7.53 14.64
N ASP A 489 -5.54 8.65 14.30
CA ASP A 489 -6.45 8.81 13.15
C ASP A 489 -5.78 8.46 11.80
N TRP A 490 -4.45 8.45 11.73
CA TRP A 490 -3.69 7.99 10.57
C TRP A 490 -3.23 6.53 10.70
N VAL A 491 -2.76 6.11 11.88
CA VAL A 491 -2.26 4.74 12.14
C VAL A 491 -3.38 3.68 12.10
N ASP A 492 -4.59 3.99 12.57
CA ASP A 492 -5.74 3.06 12.56
C ASP A 492 -6.19 2.68 11.12
N PRO A 493 -6.42 3.66 10.22
CA PRO A 493 -6.63 3.38 8.81
C PRO A 493 -5.45 2.66 8.16
N PHE A 494 -4.21 3.04 8.47
CA PHE A 494 -3.02 2.39 7.91
C PHE A 494 -2.95 0.90 8.27
N ALA A 495 -3.09 0.55 9.54
CA ALA A 495 -3.07 -0.84 10.00
C ALA A 495 -4.24 -1.66 9.40
N THR A 496 -5.39 -1.02 9.16
CA THR A 496 -6.54 -1.65 8.49
C THR A 496 -6.32 -1.82 6.98
N CYS A 497 -5.73 -0.84 6.30
CA CYS A 497 -5.31 -0.96 4.91
C CYS A 497 -4.32 -2.11 4.71
N VAL A 498 -3.29 -2.21 5.58
CA VAL A 498 -2.30 -3.31 5.52
C VAL A 498 -2.99 -4.65 5.76
N THR A 499 -3.97 -4.73 6.66
CA THR A 499 -4.80 -5.94 6.87
C THR A 499 -5.50 -6.35 5.56
N ASN A 500 -6.09 -5.38 4.84
CA ASN A 500 -6.84 -5.64 3.61
C ASN A 500 -5.93 -6.09 2.44
N ASN A 501 -4.80 -5.40 2.24
CA ASN A 501 -4.01 -5.47 1.01
C ASN A 501 -2.84 -6.46 1.05
N SER A 502 -2.16 -6.65 2.19
CA SER A 502 -0.79 -7.23 2.22
C SER A 502 -0.70 -8.75 2.04
N GLY A 503 -1.76 -9.41 1.57
CA GLY A 503 -1.85 -10.87 1.57
C GLY A 503 -2.09 -11.49 2.96
N LEU A 504 -2.17 -10.67 4.02
CA LEU A 504 -2.68 -11.07 5.35
C LEU A 504 -4.01 -11.82 5.24
N ASN A 505 -4.88 -11.39 4.31
CA ASN A 505 -6.04 -12.13 3.83
C ASN A 505 -5.65 -13.34 2.95
N GLY A 506 -4.92 -14.31 3.53
CA GLY A 506 -4.72 -15.64 2.96
C GLY A 506 -6.06 -16.26 2.57
N VAL A 507 -6.25 -16.52 1.27
CA VAL A 507 -7.58 -16.71 0.67
C VAL A 507 -8.14 -18.11 0.92
N VAL A 508 -8.72 -18.29 2.11
CA VAL A 508 -9.74 -19.33 2.36
C VAL A 508 -11.10 -18.73 2.01
N LEU A 509 -11.79 -19.30 1.01
CA LEU A 509 -13.09 -18.82 0.54
C LEU A 509 -14.22 -19.37 1.42
N VAL A 510 -14.59 -18.63 2.47
CA VAL A 510 -15.67 -19.05 3.39
C VAL A 510 -17.01 -19.09 2.66
N ARG A 511 -17.56 -20.28 2.45
CA ARG A 511 -18.74 -20.50 1.61
C ARG A 511 -20.04 -20.44 2.42
N LEU A 512 -20.70 -19.28 2.40
CA LEU A 512 -21.97 -19.08 3.09
C LEU A 512 -23.15 -19.45 2.21
N LYS A 513 -23.66 -20.68 2.39
CA LYS A 513 -24.79 -21.23 1.63
C LYS A 513 -26.11 -21.07 2.39
N LEU A 514 -26.96 -20.17 1.89
CA LEU A 514 -28.38 -20.13 2.25
C LEU A 514 -29.04 -21.48 1.96
N THR A 515 -29.77 -22.04 2.92
CA THR A 515 -30.73 -23.13 2.69
C THR A 515 -32.04 -22.84 3.42
N ARG A 516 -33.16 -23.39 2.92
CA ARG A 516 -34.49 -23.20 3.52
C ARG A 516 -34.74 -24.04 4.78
N SER A 517 -33.80 -24.91 5.12
CA SER A 517 -33.72 -25.61 6.41
C SER A 517 -32.83 -24.83 7.38
N ASN A 518 -33.12 -24.88 8.67
CA ASN A 518 -32.36 -24.17 9.72
C ASN A 518 -30.97 -24.80 10.01
N LEU A 519 -30.28 -25.31 8.98
CA LEU A 519 -28.97 -25.95 9.08
C LEU A 519 -28.00 -25.26 8.12
N TRP A 520 -26.96 -24.66 8.69
CA TRP A 520 -25.99 -23.84 7.96
C TRP A 520 -24.61 -24.43 8.16
N VAL A 521 -24.11 -25.08 7.11
CA VAL A 521 -22.78 -25.68 7.10
C VAL A 521 -21.81 -24.68 6.49
N VAL A 522 -20.91 -24.16 7.33
CA VAL A 522 -19.74 -23.42 6.85
C VAL A 522 -18.78 -24.43 6.23
N TYR A 523 -18.71 -24.42 4.89
CA TYR A 523 -17.68 -25.17 4.18
C TYR A 523 -16.41 -24.33 4.14
N LEU A 524 -15.34 -24.89 4.68
CA LEU A 524 -13.96 -24.52 4.39
C LEU A 524 -13.53 -25.47 3.26
N ASP A 525 -13.35 -24.93 2.05
CA ASP A 525 -12.73 -25.61 0.91
C ASP A 525 -11.20 -25.40 0.97
#